data_AF-A0A7Y5U4P9-F1
#
_entry.id   AF-A0A7Y5U4P9-F1
#
_cell.length_a   1.000
_cell.length_b   1.000
_cell.length_c   1.000
_cell.angle_alpha   90.00
_cell.angle_beta   90.00
_cell.angle_gamma   90.00
#
_symmetry.space_group_name_H-M   'P 1'
#
loop_
_entity.id
_entity.type
_entity.pdbx_description
1 polymer ?
#
loop_
_entity_poly.entity_id
_entity_poly.type
_entity_poly.pdbx_seq_one_letter_code
_entity_poly.pdbx_strand_id
1 'polypeptide(L)'
;MGDFIALYRWDHWVTLTPRNCKITPPALWSEFEHGFIRRLERRGGGRVTWFAACERGAGGVHHVHAVLAGTSALSIDTVAAAWTRGRTKVEVYDPSRSGAQYAAKYADRDEDAWPRWDMSAKFPPMRPDVTDSSAAPRPDVRSHLVRIG
;
A
#
# COMPACT_ATOMS: atom_id res chain seq x y z
N MET A 1 -2.27 -10.86 -8.38
CA MET A 1 -2.55 -9.44 -8.05
C MET A 1 -1.32 -8.52 -8.19
N GLY A 2 -0.10 -8.96 -7.85
CA GLY A 2 1.09 -8.09 -7.83
C GLY A 2 1.49 -7.51 -9.19
N ASP A 3 1.38 -8.30 -10.25
CA ASP A 3 1.72 -7.84 -11.60
C ASP A 3 0.78 -6.73 -12.07
N PHE A 4 -0.50 -6.80 -11.71
CA PHE A 4 -1.48 -5.74 -11.98
C PHE A 4 -1.13 -4.43 -11.26
N ILE A 5 -0.75 -4.51 -9.97
CA ILE A 5 -0.36 -3.34 -9.19
C ILE A 5 0.93 -2.73 -9.75
N ALA A 6 1.87 -3.56 -10.22
CA ALA A 6 3.12 -3.12 -10.80
C ALA A 6 2.97 -2.36 -12.13
N LEU A 7 1.79 -2.41 -12.77
CA LEU A 7 1.48 -1.65 -13.98
C LEU A 7 1.33 -0.15 -13.71
N TYR A 8 1.10 0.25 -12.45
CA TYR A 8 0.84 1.63 -12.07
C TYR A 8 2.08 2.35 -11.57
N ARG A 9 2.09 3.69 -11.72
CA ARG A 9 3.14 4.54 -11.18
C ARG A 9 2.95 4.71 -9.67
N TRP A 10 3.86 4.10 -8.92
CA TRP A 10 4.03 4.33 -7.49
C TRP A 10 5.32 5.11 -7.24
N ASP A 11 5.35 5.89 -6.17
CA ASP A 11 6.47 6.74 -5.79
C ASP A 11 7.31 6.10 -4.68
N HIS A 12 6.65 5.50 -3.69
CA HIS A 12 7.30 4.91 -2.53
C HIS A 12 6.74 3.53 -2.20
N TRP A 13 7.61 2.66 -1.68
CA TRP A 13 7.24 1.45 -0.97
C TRP A 13 7.53 1.62 0.52
N VAL A 14 6.60 1.17 1.37
CA VAL A 14 6.72 1.30 2.81
C VAL A 14 6.40 0.01 3.55
N THR A 15 7.11 -0.22 4.65
CA THR A 15 6.74 -1.19 5.68
C THR A 15 6.57 -0.46 7.00
N LEU A 16 5.40 -0.58 7.60
CA LEU A 16 5.03 0.08 8.85
C LEU A 16 4.86 -0.99 9.93
N THR A 17 5.69 -0.91 10.96
CA THR A 17 5.64 -1.84 12.09
C THR A 17 5.21 -1.08 13.34
N PRO A 18 4.08 -1.44 13.97
CA PRO A 18 3.66 -0.86 15.23
C PRO A 18 4.62 -1.27 16.35
N ARG A 19 4.86 -0.35 17.30
CA ARG A 19 5.62 -0.64 18.52
C ARG A 19 4.81 -1.54 19.46
N ASN A 20 3.49 -1.37 19.50
CA ASN A 20 2.60 -2.20 20.29
C ASN A 20 2.27 -3.49 19.53
N CYS A 21 2.86 -4.60 19.95
CA CYS A 21 2.63 -5.93 19.37
C CYS A 21 1.20 -6.47 19.58
N LYS A 22 0.41 -5.87 20.48
CA LYS A 22 -0.98 -6.24 20.76
C LYS A 22 -2.00 -5.44 19.96
N ILE A 23 -1.57 -4.58 19.03
CA ILE A 23 -2.49 -3.83 18.19
C ILE A 23 -3.31 -4.81 17.34
N THR A 24 -4.62 -4.62 17.31
CA THR A 24 -5.50 -5.44 16.49
C THR A 24 -5.42 -4.98 15.03
N PRO A 25 -5.67 -5.87 14.04
CA PRO A 25 -5.68 -5.47 12.64
C PRO A 25 -6.62 -4.28 12.33
N PRO A 26 -7.85 -4.19 12.86
CA PRO A 26 -8.71 -3.02 12.64
C PRO A 26 -8.11 -1.71 13.17
N ALA A 27 -7.48 -1.73 14.35
CA ALA A 27 -6.83 -0.55 14.91
C ALA A 27 -5.58 -0.15 14.10
N LEU A 28 -4.82 -1.13 13.60
CA LEU A 28 -3.68 -0.90 12.73
C LEU A 28 -4.11 -0.27 11.40
N TRP A 29 -5.20 -0.77 10.81
CA TRP A 29 -5.78 -0.17 9.60
C TRP A 29 -6.27 1.25 9.83
N SER A 30 -6.95 1.51 10.95
CA SER A 30 -7.41 2.86 11.31
C SER A 30 -6.23 3.84 11.44
N GLU A 31 -5.14 3.44 12.10
CA GLU A 31 -3.95 4.28 12.19
C GLU A 31 -3.24 4.46 10.84
N PHE A 32 -3.23 3.44 9.98
CA PHE A 32 -2.73 3.57 8.62
C PHE A 32 -3.54 4.59 7.81
N GLU A 33 -4.86 4.41 7.71
CA GLU A 33 -5.74 5.23 6.87
C GLU A 33 -5.92 6.65 7.43
N HIS A 34 -6.26 6.78 8.71
CA HIS A 34 -6.59 8.07 9.32
C HIS A 34 -5.40 8.77 9.98
N GLY A 35 -4.31 8.04 10.25
CA GLY A 35 -3.09 8.59 10.82
C GLY A 35 -2.02 8.82 9.75
N PHE A 36 -1.46 7.74 9.22
CA PHE A 36 -0.33 7.77 8.29
C PHE A 36 -0.68 8.47 6.99
N ILE A 37 -1.68 7.99 6.25
CA ILE A 37 -2.08 8.55 4.94
C ILE A 37 -2.49 10.02 5.10
N ARG A 38 -3.35 10.37 6.07
CA ARG A 38 -3.73 11.78 6.31
C ARG A 38 -2.57 12.71 6.66
N ARG A 39 -1.50 12.20 7.29
CA ARG A 39 -0.29 13.00 7.54
C ARG A 39 0.50 13.21 6.25
N LEU A 40 0.62 12.19 5.40
CA LEU A 40 1.24 12.35 4.09
C LEU A 40 0.47 13.35 3.22
N GLU A 41 -0.86 13.25 3.18
CA GLU A 41 -1.69 14.18 2.40
C GLU A 41 -1.52 15.63 2.86
N ARG A 42 -1.52 15.87 4.18
CA ARG A 42 -1.29 17.21 4.73
C ARG A 42 0.11 17.75 4.42
N ARG A 43 1.14 16.91 4.46
CA ARG A 43 2.53 17.31 4.20
C ARG A 43 2.79 17.53 2.71
N GLY A 44 2.18 16.72 1.85
CA GLY A 44 2.32 16.80 0.39
C GLY A 44 1.37 17.78 -0.28
N GLY A 45 0.38 18.32 0.45
CA GLY A 45 -0.61 19.24 -0.10
C GLY A 45 -1.54 18.61 -1.14
N GLY A 46 -1.71 17.29 -1.12
CA GLY A 46 -2.41 16.55 -2.16
C GLY A 46 -2.89 15.18 -1.69
N ARG A 47 -3.68 14.50 -2.53
CA ARG A 47 -4.21 13.17 -2.23
C ARG A 47 -3.12 12.11 -2.37
N VAL A 48 -3.11 11.14 -1.46
CA VAL A 48 -2.23 9.96 -1.53
C VAL A 48 -3.05 8.74 -1.91
N THR A 49 -2.71 8.11 -3.03
CA THR A 49 -3.31 6.83 -3.45
C THR A 49 -2.41 5.69 -2.98
N TRP A 50 -2.99 4.58 -2.56
CA TRP A 50 -2.22 3.49 -1.97
C TRP A 50 -2.83 2.11 -2.23
N PHE A 51 -1.97 1.10 -2.25
CA PHE A 51 -2.34 -0.30 -2.10
C PHE A 51 -1.58 -0.86 -0.91
N ALA A 52 -2.26 -1.60 -0.02
CA ALA A 52 -1.63 -2.09 1.21
C ALA A 52 -2.08 -3.50 1.59
N ALA A 53 -1.21 -4.23 2.27
CA ALA A 53 -1.52 -5.50 2.89
C ALA A 53 -1.04 -5.50 4.34
N CYS A 54 -1.83 -6.12 5.21
CA CYS A 54 -1.45 -6.38 6.59
C CYS A 54 -0.96 -7.83 6.69
N GLU A 55 0.26 -8.01 7.18
CA GLU A 55 0.86 -9.33 7.43
C GLU A 55 1.11 -9.50 8.92
N ARG A 56 0.88 -10.71 9.44
CA ARG A 56 1.38 -11.11 10.76
C ARG A 56 2.76 -11.74 10.62
N GLY A 57 3.79 -11.04 11.10
CA GLY A 57 5.17 -11.53 11.06
C GLY A 57 5.44 -12.66 12.07
N ALA A 58 6.60 -13.29 11.96
CA ALA A 58 7.01 -14.45 12.78
C ALA A 58 7.01 -14.21 14.30
N GLY A 59 7.02 -12.96 14.75
CA GLY A 59 6.89 -12.59 16.17
C GLY A 59 5.45 -12.34 16.64
N GLY A 60 4.45 -12.69 15.82
CA GLY A 60 3.03 -12.43 16.08
C GLY A 60 2.63 -10.96 15.93
N VAL A 61 3.54 -10.09 15.50
CA VAL A 61 3.32 -8.65 15.29
C VAL A 61 2.71 -8.42 13.92
N HIS A 62 1.69 -7.57 13.82
CA HIS A 62 1.14 -7.16 12.54
C HIS A 62 1.95 -6.01 11.93
N HIS A 63 2.16 -6.04 10.62
CA HIS A 63 2.87 -5.03 9.84
C HIS A 63 2.02 -4.63 8.64
N VAL A 64 2.11 -3.37 8.22
CA VAL A 64 1.50 -2.93 6.95
C VAL A 64 2.60 -2.76 5.90
N HIS A 65 2.46 -3.45 4.78
CA HIS A 65 3.23 -3.20 3.57
C HIS A 65 2.37 -2.40 2.61
N ALA A 66 2.89 -1.30 2.07
CA ALA A 66 2.13 -0.48 1.13
C ALA A 66 2.99 0.10 0.01
N VAL A 67 2.36 0.32 -1.14
CA VAL A 67 2.88 1.18 -2.21
C VAL A 67 2.05 2.45 -2.26
N LEU A 68 2.71 3.59 -2.44
CA LEU A 68 2.12 4.92 -2.33
C LEU A 68 2.34 5.71 -3.62
N ALA A 69 1.33 6.47 -4.04
CA ALA A 69 1.38 7.41 -5.16
C ALA A 69 0.86 8.77 -4.72
N GLY A 70 1.33 9.84 -5.37
CA GLY A 70 1.09 11.22 -4.94
C GLY A 70 2.04 11.67 -3.81
N THR A 71 3.17 10.99 -3.68
CA THR A 71 4.19 11.26 -2.64
C THR A 71 5.56 11.57 -3.24
N SER A 72 5.71 11.68 -4.56
CA SER A 72 6.99 11.93 -5.23
C SER A 72 7.74 13.20 -4.77
N ALA A 73 7.00 14.22 -4.31
CA ALA A 73 7.58 15.47 -3.79
C ALA A 73 8.06 15.37 -2.33
N LEU A 74 7.73 14.27 -1.62
CA LEU A 74 8.13 14.05 -0.24
C LEU A 74 9.44 13.27 -0.19
N SER A 75 10.35 13.69 0.70
CA SER A 75 11.56 12.91 0.98
C SER A 75 11.22 11.60 1.71
N ILE A 76 12.09 10.60 1.59
CA ILE A 76 12.01 9.34 2.35
C ILE A 76 11.82 9.62 3.85
N ASP A 77 12.59 10.54 4.43
CA ASP A 77 12.48 10.91 5.84
C ASP A 77 11.13 11.51 6.19
N THR A 78 10.57 12.33 5.30
CA THR A 78 9.24 12.92 5.48
C THR A 78 8.15 11.85 5.46
N VAL A 79 8.28 10.86 4.57
CA VAL A 79 7.37 9.72 4.52
C VAL A 79 7.53 8.85 5.76
N ALA A 80 8.76 8.53 6.16
CA ALA A 80 9.06 7.73 7.34
C ALA A 80 8.52 8.37 8.63
N ALA A 81 8.74 9.68 8.80
CA ALA A 81 8.28 10.46 9.94
C ALA A 81 6.75 10.67 9.97
N ALA A 82 6.01 10.26 8.94
CA ALA A 82 4.55 10.30 8.97
C ALA A 82 3.97 9.15 9.79
N TRP A 83 4.75 8.11 10.08
CA TRP A 83 4.37 7.05 10.99
C TRP A 83 4.86 7.36 12.40
N THR A 84 3.96 7.55 13.34
CA THR A 84 4.34 7.86 14.74
C THR A 84 4.17 6.68 15.68
N ARG A 85 3.73 5.51 15.17
CA ARG A 85 3.34 4.38 16.00
C ARG A 85 4.35 3.24 16.01
N GLY A 86 5.58 3.46 15.57
CA GLY A 86 6.63 2.44 15.68
C GLY A 86 7.77 2.66 14.69
N ARG A 87 8.16 1.59 14.00
CA ARG A 87 9.27 1.58 13.06
C ARG A 87 8.76 1.65 11.62
N THR A 88 9.52 2.29 10.77
CA THR A 88 9.26 2.37 9.33
C THR A 88 10.46 1.94 8.54
N LYS A 89 10.19 1.32 7.41
CA LYS A 89 11.11 1.19 6.30
C LYS A 89 10.47 1.86 5.10
N VAL A 90 11.18 2.75 4.44
CA VAL A 90 10.69 3.50 3.28
C VAL A 90 11.76 3.44 2.20
N GLU A 91 11.35 3.13 0.98
CA GLU A 91 12.20 3.12 -0.20
C GLU A 91 11.46 3.83 -1.34
N VAL A 92 12.20 4.45 -2.27
CA VAL A 92 11.62 4.84 -3.56
C VAL A 92 11.13 3.58 -4.25
N TYR A 93 9.93 3.63 -4.81
CA TYR A 93 9.37 2.47 -5.48
C TYR A 93 10.17 2.12 -6.74
N ASP A 94 10.69 0.90 -6.77
CA ASP A 94 11.34 0.31 -7.93
C ASP A 94 10.52 -0.89 -8.41
N PRO A 95 9.91 -0.82 -9.60
CA PRO A 95 9.08 -1.90 -10.12
C PRO A 95 9.86 -3.18 -10.42
N SER A 96 11.19 -3.10 -10.61
CA SER A 96 12.05 -4.27 -10.81
C SER A 96 12.33 -5.02 -9.50
N ARG A 97 12.15 -4.36 -8.36
CA ARG A 97 12.49 -4.88 -7.03
C ARG A 97 11.25 -5.36 -6.28
N SER A 98 10.43 -6.20 -6.91
CA SER A 98 9.31 -6.96 -6.32
C SER A 98 8.42 -6.27 -5.26
N GLY A 99 8.42 -4.94 -5.08
CA GLY A 99 7.75 -4.29 -3.95
C GLY A 99 6.24 -4.42 -4.02
N ALA A 100 5.69 -4.29 -5.24
CA ALA A 100 4.29 -4.60 -5.54
C ALA A 100 3.98 -6.09 -5.42
N GLN A 101 4.90 -6.96 -5.84
CA GLN A 101 4.77 -8.41 -5.66
C GLN A 101 4.80 -8.77 -4.17
N TYR A 102 5.56 -8.07 -3.34
CA TYR A 102 5.63 -8.31 -1.90
C TYR A 102 4.33 -7.87 -1.21
N ALA A 103 3.84 -6.66 -1.54
CA ALA A 103 2.54 -6.21 -1.03
C ALA A 103 1.39 -7.13 -1.48
N ALA A 104 1.44 -7.64 -2.72
CA ALA A 104 0.41 -8.51 -3.25
C ALA A 104 0.57 -10.00 -2.90
N LYS A 105 1.77 -10.46 -2.54
CA LYS A 105 2.05 -11.84 -2.12
C LYS A 105 1.21 -12.23 -0.90
N TYR A 106 0.83 -11.24 -0.09
CA TYR A 106 -0.04 -11.42 1.06
C TYR A 106 -1.51 -11.14 0.75
N ALA A 107 -1.86 -10.66 -0.45
CA ALA A 107 -3.26 -10.61 -0.84
C ALA A 107 -3.85 -12.01 -1.12
N ASP A 108 -2.99 -12.98 -1.48
CA ASP A 108 -3.38 -14.34 -1.87
C ASP A 108 -3.01 -15.42 -0.82
N ARG A 109 -2.46 -15.05 0.34
CA ARG A 109 -2.06 -16.02 1.39
C ARG A 109 -2.85 -15.84 2.69
N ASP A 110 -3.67 -16.84 2.98
CA ASP A 110 -4.31 -17.14 4.27
C ASP A 110 -5.36 -16.16 4.83
N GLU A 111 -6.25 -16.76 5.63
CA GLU A 111 -7.41 -16.18 6.34
C GLU A 111 -7.06 -14.97 7.25
N ASP A 112 -5.78 -14.72 7.49
CA ASP A 112 -5.24 -13.68 8.36
C ASP A 112 -4.64 -12.47 7.62
N ALA A 113 -4.49 -12.53 6.29
CA ALA A 113 -4.03 -11.41 5.49
C ALA A 113 -5.24 -10.67 4.91
N TRP A 114 -5.47 -9.45 5.41
CA TRP A 114 -6.60 -8.62 5.02
C TRP A 114 -6.09 -7.57 4.04
N PRO A 115 -5.93 -7.85 2.73
CA PRO A 115 -5.53 -6.83 1.79
C PRO A 115 -6.57 -5.70 1.82
N ARG A 116 -6.09 -4.46 1.90
CA ARG A 116 -6.93 -3.28 1.76
C ARG A 116 -6.37 -2.39 0.66
N TRP A 117 -7.29 -1.77 -0.02
CA TRP A 117 -7.03 -0.86 -1.11
C TRP A 117 -8.06 0.24 -1.04
N ASP A 118 -7.59 1.48 -1.13
CA ASP A 118 -8.48 2.59 -1.42
C ASP A 118 -8.68 2.67 -2.93
N MET A 119 -9.71 1.98 -3.43
CA MET A 119 -10.22 2.14 -4.80
C MET A 119 -11.15 3.35 -4.97
N SER A 120 -11.40 4.14 -3.92
CA SER A 120 -12.19 5.39 -4.03
C SER A 120 -11.40 6.52 -4.70
N ALA A 121 -10.14 6.27 -5.03
CA ALA A 121 -9.31 7.13 -5.88
C ALA A 121 -9.20 6.57 -7.29
N LYS A 122 -9.14 7.48 -8.27
CA LYS A 122 -8.62 7.16 -9.60
C LYS A 122 -7.24 6.53 -9.40
N PHE A 123 -7.03 5.32 -9.92
CA PHE A 123 -5.71 4.68 -9.92
C PHE A 123 -4.64 5.67 -10.42
N PRO A 124 -3.37 5.54 -9.95
CA PRO A 124 -2.29 6.30 -10.53
C PRO A 124 -2.24 6.06 -12.05
N PRO A 125 -1.62 6.94 -12.84
CA PRO A 125 -1.41 6.64 -14.25
C PRO A 125 -0.62 5.33 -14.40
N MET A 126 -0.97 4.54 -15.42
CA MET A 126 -0.16 3.38 -15.80
C MET A 126 1.24 3.84 -16.20
N ARG A 127 2.22 2.97 -16.00
CA ARG A 127 3.60 3.24 -16.41
C ARG A 127 3.68 3.27 -17.94
N PRO A 128 4.40 4.25 -18.53
CA PRO A 128 4.46 4.41 -19.98
C PRO A 128 5.15 3.24 -20.69
N ASP A 129 6.08 2.56 -20.02
CA ASP A 129 6.77 1.38 -20.56
C ASP A 129 5.87 0.14 -20.65
N VAL A 130 4.71 0.16 -19.99
CA VAL A 130 3.69 -0.90 -20.09
C VAL A 130 2.70 -0.61 -21.21
N THR A 131 2.40 0.67 -21.49
CA THR A 131 1.38 1.06 -22.46
C THR A 131 1.74 0.81 -23.92
N ASP A 132 3.03 0.53 -24.22
CA ASP A 132 3.54 0.27 -25.58
C ASP A 132 3.56 -1.23 -25.95
N SER A 133 3.25 -2.12 -25.01
CA SER A 133 3.08 -3.56 -25.27
C SER A 133 1.60 -3.93 -25.13
N SER A 134 0.89 -3.94 -26.27
CA SER A 134 -0.41 -4.58 -26.52
C SER A 134 -1.27 -4.97 -25.30
N ALA A 135 -2.36 -4.23 -25.08
CA ALA A 135 -3.61 -4.72 -24.50
C ALA A 135 -3.50 -5.74 -23.35
N ALA A 136 -3.06 -5.31 -22.16
CA ALA A 136 -3.35 -6.07 -20.95
C ALA A 136 -4.87 -6.03 -20.68
N PRO A 137 -5.54 -7.18 -20.44
CA PRO A 137 -6.95 -7.19 -20.09
C PRO A 137 -7.16 -6.42 -18.79
N ARG A 138 -8.05 -5.42 -18.81
CA ARG A 138 -8.53 -4.77 -17.60
C ARG A 138 -9.24 -5.85 -16.77
N PRO A 139 -8.84 -6.14 -15.52
CA PRO A 139 -9.61 -7.05 -14.69
C PRO A 139 -11.01 -6.47 -14.50
N ASP A 140 -12.04 -7.31 -14.68
CA ASP A 140 -13.41 -6.93 -14.42
C ASP A 140 -13.59 -6.64 -12.91
N VAL A 141 -13.67 -5.35 -12.58
CA VAL A 141 -13.78 -4.80 -11.23
C VAL A 141 -15.12 -5.17 -10.57
N ARG A 142 -16.05 -5.83 -11.27
CA ARG A 142 -17.38 -6.18 -10.72
C ARG A 142 -17.43 -7.47 -9.91
N SER A 143 -16.36 -8.25 -9.82
CA SER A 143 -16.44 -9.62 -9.28
C SER A 143 -16.17 -9.79 -7.78
N HIS A 144 -15.70 -8.76 -7.05
CA HIS A 144 -15.31 -8.90 -5.63
C HIS A 144 -16.02 -7.88 -4.71
N LEU A 145 -17.30 -7.62 -4.97
CA LEU A 145 -18.20 -7.04 -3.97
C LEU A 145 -18.58 -8.14 -2.96
N VAL A 146 -17.70 -8.41 -2.00
CA VAL A 146 -18.13 -9.03 -0.74
C VAL A 146 -18.94 -7.98 0.00
N ARG A 147 -20.27 -8.19 0.02
CA ARG A 147 -21.17 -7.48 0.93
C ARG A 147 -20.70 -7.71 2.36
N ILE A 148 -20.33 -6.63 3.04
CA ILE A 148 -20.27 -6.60 4.49
C ILE A 148 -21.73 -6.57 4.97
N GLY A 149 -22.18 -7.69 5.53
CA GLY A 149 -23.36 -7.76 6.39
C GLY A 149 -22.98 -7.45 7.83
#